data_AF-A0A8H8RPK4-F1
#
_entry.id   AF-A0A8H8RPK4-F1
#
_cell.length_a   1.000
_cell.length_b   1.000
_cell.length_c   1.000
_cell.angle_alpha   90.00
_cell.angle_beta   90.00
_cell.angle_gamma   90.00
#
_symmetry.space_group_name_H-M   'P 1'
#
loop_
_entity.id
_entity.type
_entity.pdbx_description
1 polymer ?
#
loop_
_entity_poly.entity_id
_entity_poly.type
_entity_poly.pdbx_seq_one_letter_code
_entity_poly.pdbx_strand_id
1 'polypeptide(L)'
;MRYQNWDVLVFPDQSKIPLQEFKAACQVIQDQESHSSQTNPHLLPTVTSFIPGLAAGSPFRISIHSWQNPEISRYVTSLQKPLDHVMFEARVFVDGRISGSKWFDQNGPWPTIIDISIDLDKQGEFEKLKFPTFHKELLSQSYWNAGDDLGRIKLVIAEGFSRDNLTYPFERVKNIVSFSFQHAPLGKSS
;
A
#
# COMPACT_ATOMS: atom_id res chain seq x y z
N MET A 1 -3.20 8.22 7.10
CA MET A 1 -4.17 7.21 7.56
C MET A 1 -3.51 6.30 8.57
N ARG A 2 -4.21 5.95 9.66
CA ARG A 2 -3.65 5.16 10.76
C ARG A 2 -4.36 3.83 10.97
N TYR A 3 -3.60 2.78 11.24
CA TYR A 3 -4.08 1.48 11.73
C TYR A 3 -3.11 0.91 12.74
N GLN A 4 -3.55 0.72 13.99
CA GLN A 4 -2.66 0.32 15.09
C GLN A 4 -1.41 1.23 15.14
N ASN A 5 -0.20 0.65 15.04
CA ASN A 5 1.06 1.38 15.04
C ASN A 5 1.45 1.92 13.66
N TRP A 6 0.75 1.58 12.58
CA TRP A 6 1.05 2.03 11.22
C TRP A 6 0.41 3.37 10.92
N ASP A 7 1.18 4.30 10.35
CA ASP A 7 0.68 5.58 9.83
C ASP A 7 1.22 5.82 8.42
N VAL A 8 0.33 5.99 7.46
CA VAL A 8 0.66 6.07 6.03
C VAL A 8 0.16 7.39 5.48
N LEU A 9 1.08 8.15 4.88
CA LEU A 9 0.81 9.47 4.31
C LEU A 9 1.16 9.49 2.82
N VAL A 10 0.35 10.20 2.04
CA VAL A 10 0.61 10.44 0.61
C VAL A 10 1.06 11.88 0.43
N PHE A 11 2.16 12.11 -0.28
CA PHE A 11 2.68 13.45 -0.58
C PHE A 11 2.69 13.69 -2.09
N PRO A 12 2.30 14.89 -2.56
CA PRO A 12 2.57 15.32 -3.93
C PRO A 12 4.06 15.52 -4.14
N ASP A 13 4.69 14.73 -5.02
CA ASP A 13 6.13 14.74 -5.32
C ASP A 13 7.02 15.01 -4.09
N GLN A 14 7.78 16.12 -4.11
CA GLN A 14 8.70 16.53 -3.04
C GLN A 14 8.06 17.45 -2.00
N SER A 15 6.74 17.60 -2.01
CA SER A 15 6.02 18.40 -1.01
C SER A 15 6.37 17.93 0.41
N LYS A 16 6.50 18.90 1.32
CA LYS A 16 6.62 18.64 2.76
C LYS A 16 5.26 18.51 3.45
N ILE A 17 4.17 18.79 2.75
CA ILE A 17 2.81 18.74 3.25
C ILE A 17 2.10 17.54 2.61
N PRO A 18 1.58 16.58 3.39
CA PRO A 18 0.84 15.45 2.85
C PRO A 18 -0.53 15.88 2.33
N LEU A 19 -1.10 15.07 1.44
CA LEU A 19 -2.49 15.21 1.04
C LEU A 19 -3.39 14.95 2.25
N GLN A 20 -4.23 15.92 2.57
CA GLN A 20 -5.13 15.81 3.71
C GLN A 20 -6.26 14.83 3.40
N GLU A 21 -6.23 13.69 4.06
CA GLU A 21 -7.28 12.68 3.99
C GLU A 21 -8.57 13.10 4.69
N PHE A 22 -9.71 12.58 4.23
CA PHE A 22 -11.01 12.76 4.87
C PHE A 22 -11.87 11.51 4.75
N LYS A 23 -12.88 11.39 5.64
CA LYS A 23 -13.77 10.22 5.76
C LYS A 23 -12.99 8.90 5.89
N ALA A 24 -11.97 8.89 6.74
CA ALA A 24 -11.24 7.67 7.04
C ALA A 24 -12.15 6.65 7.74
N ALA A 25 -12.12 5.41 7.28
CA ALA A 25 -12.86 4.28 7.85
C ALA A 25 -12.02 3.01 7.75
N CYS A 26 -12.28 2.03 8.61
CA CYS A 26 -11.63 0.73 8.56
C CYS A 26 -12.68 -0.35 8.34
N GLN A 27 -12.45 -1.22 7.36
CA GLN A 27 -13.30 -2.35 7.04
C GLN A 27 -12.45 -3.61 6.94
N VAL A 28 -13.05 -4.76 7.19
CA VAL A 28 -12.38 -6.04 7.03
C VAL A 28 -12.90 -6.67 5.75
N ILE A 29 -12.00 -6.91 4.78
CA ILE A 29 -12.33 -7.55 3.51
C ILE A 29 -11.64 -8.91 3.41
N GLN A 30 -12.03 -9.71 2.41
CA GLN A 30 -11.29 -10.91 2.06
C GLN A 30 -9.94 -10.54 1.43
N ASP A 31 -8.86 -11.11 1.93
CA ASP A 31 -7.52 -10.99 1.36
C ASP A 31 -7.49 -11.66 -0.01
N GLN A 32 -7.40 -10.86 -1.07
CA GLN A 32 -7.41 -11.34 -2.46
C GLN A 32 -6.17 -12.17 -2.80
N GLU A 33 -5.11 -12.06 -2.01
CA GLU A 33 -3.87 -12.81 -2.20
C GLU A 33 -3.80 -14.08 -1.35
N SER A 34 -4.83 -14.36 -0.53
CA SER A 34 -4.91 -15.63 0.17
C SER A 34 -5.01 -16.76 -0.87
N HIS A 35 -4.06 -17.71 -0.82
CA HIS A 35 -3.99 -18.81 -1.77
C HIS A 35 -5.34 -19.55 -1.82
N SER A 36 -5.86 -19.76 -3.03
CA SER A 36 -7.16 -20.40 -3.30
C SER A 36 -7.32 -21.82 -2.76
N SER A 37 -6.24 -22.42 -2.23
CA SER A 37 -6.22 -23.73 -1.58
C SER A 37 -6.54 -23.69 -0.07
N GLN A 38 -6.67 -22.51 0.54
CA GLN A 38 -7.00 -22.39 1.96
C GLN A 38 -8.52 -22.45 2.17
N THR A 39 -8.98 -23.36 3.04
CA THR A 39 -10.40 -23.58 3.34
C THR A 39 -11.09 -22.36 3.94
N ASN A 40 -10.33 -21.41 4.50
CA ASN A 40 -10.81 -20.12 4.98
C ASN A 40 -9.89 -19.03 4.43
N PRO A 41 -10.42 -18.10 3.62
CA PRO A 41 -9.61 -17.00 3.12
C PRO A 41 -9.21 -16.08 4.28
N HIS A 42 -7.99 -15.57 4.23
CA HIS A 42 -7.53 -14.60 5.22
C HIS A 42 -8.36 -13.32 5.13
N LEU A 43 -8.55 -12.67 6.28
CA LEU A 43 -9.22 -11.38 6.36
C LEU A 43 -8.17 -10.28 6.45
N LEU A 44 -8.37 -9.20 5.69
CA LEU A 44 -7.47 -8.07 5.58
C LEU A 44 -8.15 -6.79 6.07
N PRO A 45 -7.71 -6.23 7.22
CA PRO A 45 -8.06 -4.87 7.60
C PRO A 45 -7.67 -3.90 6.49
N THR A 46 -8.63 -3.13 6.01
CA THR A 46 -8.49 -2.15 4.94
C THR A 46 -8.97 -0.81 5.43
N VAL A 47 -8.04 0.12 5.63
CA VAL A 47 -8.35 1.51 5.95
C VAL A 47 -8.57 2.26 4.64
N THR A 48 -9.74 2.85 4.48
CA THR A 48 -10.12 3.63 3.31
C THR A 48 -10.24 5.10 3.66
N SER A 49 -9.80 5.99 2.79
CA SER A 49 -10.09 7.42 2.89
C SER A 49 -10.20 8.05 1.51
N PHE A 50 -10.66 9.29 1.47
CA PHE A 50 -10.52 10.12 0.30
C PHE A 50 -9.33 11.07 0.45
N ILE A 51 -8.69 11.44 -0.67
CA ILE A 51 -7.64 12.46 -0.75
C ILE A 51 -7.94 13.45 -1.88
N PRO A 52 -7.49 14.71 -1.79
CA PRO A 52 -7.55 15.65 -2.90
C PRO A 52 -6.86 15.07 -4.14
N GLY A 53 -7.53 15.13 -5.29
CA GLY A 53 -6.95 14.66 -6.53
C GLY A 53 -5.78 15.52 -7.00
N LEU A 54 -4.73 14.88 -7.51
CA LEU A 54 -3.72 15.52 -8.36
C LEU A 54 -4.09 15.32 -9.84
N ALA A 55 -3.41 16.04 -10.74
CA ALA A 55 -3.55 15.76 -12.17
C ALA A 55 -3.01 14.36 -12.49
N ALA A 56 -3.66 13.67 -13.43
CA ALA A 56 -3.24 12.33 -13.86
C ALA A 56 -1.76 12.34 -14.29
N GLY A 57 -1.00 11.35 -13.84
CA GLY A 57 0.43 11.26 -14.10
C GLY A 57 1.31 12.14 -13.22
N SER A 58 0.75 12.98 -12.33
CA SER A 58 1.55 13.76 -11.39
C SER A 58 2.36 12.84 -10.47
N PRO A 59 3.62 13.17 -10.16
CA PRO A 59 4.41 12.36 -9.24
C PRO A 59 3.87 12.46 -7.81
N PHE A 60 3.90 11.34 -7.09
CA PHE A 60 3.61 11.29 -5.67
C PHE A 60 4.59 10.36 -4.95
N ARG A 61 4.60 10.42 -3.62
CA ARG A 61 5.32 9.46 -2.79
C ARG A 61 4.47 9.03 -1.60
N ILE A 62 4.74 7.84 -1.11
CA ILE A 62 4.15 7.30 0.12
C ILE A 62 5.20 7.31 1.21
N SER A 63 4.81 7.79 2.39
CA SER A 63 5.60 7.74 3.61
C SER A 63 4.93 6.81 4.61
N ILE A 64 5.64 5.77 5.02
CA ILE A 64 5.19 4.78 5.98
C ILE A 64 5.93 5.04 7.29
N HIS A 65 5.16 5.30 8.35
CA HIS A 65 5.66 5.46 9.70
C HIS A 65 5.17 4.31 10.56
N SER A 66 5.95 3.99 11.58
CA SER A 66 5.50 3.15 12.67
C SER A 66 5.70 3.88 14.00
N TRP A 67 4.67 3.90 14.84
CA TRP A 67 4.71 4.52 16.17
C TRP A 67 5.54 3.72 17.18
N GLN A 68 5.75 2.43 16.90
CA GLN A 68 6.56 1.48 17.66
C GLN A 68 7.19 0.49 16.67
N ASN A 69 8.14 -0.34 17.10
CA ASN A 69 8.61 -1.43 16.25
C ASN A 69 7.43 -2.38 15.94
N PRO A 70 7.12 -2.67 14.66
CA PRO A 70 6.02 -3.57 14.30
C PRO A 70 6.22 -4.97 14.91
N GLU A 71 5.17 -5.52 15.48
CA GLU A 71 5.20 -6.88 16.02
C GLU A 71 5.04 -7.92 14.91
N ILE A 72 5.86 -8.98 14.95
CA ILE A 72 5.69 -10.15 14.09
C ILE A 72 4.50 -10.96 14.58
N SER A 73 3.62 -11.38 13.68
CA SER A 73 2.48 -12.19 14.10
C SER A 73 2.89 -13.59 14.57
N ARG A 74 2.13 -14.13 15.53
CA ARG A 74 2.32 -15.50 16.04
C ARG A 74 2.33 -16.56 14.93
N TYR A 75 1.61 -16.31 13.83
CA TYR A 75 1.57 -17.22 12.69
C TYR A 75 2.94 -17.30 12.00
N VAL A 76 3.55 -16.15 11.68
CA VAL A 76 4.91 -16.10 11.12
C VAL A 76 5.92 -16.70 12.10
N THR A 77 5.84 -16.36 13.39
CA THR A 77 6.72 -16.94 14.43
C THR A 77 6.63 -18.47 14.47
N SER A 78 5.44 -19.05 14.27
CA SER A 78 5.26 -20.51 14.27
C SER A 78 5.86 -21.21 13.05
N LEU A 79 6.04 -20.49 11.94
CA LEU A 79 6.62 -21.00 10.69
C LEU A 79 8.13 -20.75 10.60
N GLN A 80 8.66 -19.87 11.43
CA GLN A 80 10.04 -19.40 11.36
C GLN A 80 11.05 -20.51 11.66
N LYS A 81 12.01 -20.72 10.75
CA LYS A 81 13.15 -21.61 10.92
C LYS A 81 14.35 -20.85 11.50
N PRO A 82 15.38 -21.54 12.06
CA PRO A 82 16.52 -20.88 12.71
C PRO A 82 17.31 -19.89 11.85
N LEU A 83 17.30 -20.04 10.53
CA LEU A 83 17.99 -19.16 9.59
C LEU A 83 17.06 -18.15 8.92
N ASP A 84 15.76 -18.18 9.23
CA ASP A 84 14.80 -17.26 8.64
C ASP A 84 14.92 -15.88 9.30
N HIS A 85 15.08 -14.86 8.45
CA HIS A 85 15.00 -13.46 8.86
C HIS A 85 13.65 -12.89 8.47
N VAL A 86 12.92 -12.37 9.46
CA VAL A 86 11.57 -11.84 9.25
C VAL A 86 11.67 -10.36 8.85
N MET A 87 11.02 -10.03 7.74
CA MET A 87 10.96 -8.67 7.20
C MET A 87 9.52 -8.28 6.87
N PHE A 88 9.31 -6.99 6.64
CA PHE A 88 8.08 -6.46 6.08
C PHE A 88 8.27 -6.06 4.64
N GLU A 89 7.17 -6.13 3.90
CA GLU A 89 7.06 -5.60 2.55
C GLU A 89 5.89 -4.63 2.50
N ALA A 90 6.11 -3.47 1.92
CA ALA A 90 5.04 -2.57 1.51
C ALA A 90 4.95 -2.53 -0.02
N ARG A 91 3.75 -2.71 -0.56
CA ARG A 91 3.47 -2.66 -2.00
C ARG A 91 2.43 -1.60 -2.31
N VAL A 92 2.73 -0.75 -3.27
CA VAL A 92 1.86 0.29 -3.80
C VAL A 92 1.17 -0.25 -5.04
N PHE A 93 -0.14 -0.12 -5.09
CA PHE A 93 -0.97 -0.42 -6.24
C PHE A 93 -1.70 0.84 -6.69
N VAL A 94 -1.74 1.07 -8.00
CA VAL A 94 -2.54 2.13 -8.62
C VAL A 94 -3.48 1.46 -9.61
N ASP A 95 -4.78 1.67 -9.43
CA ASP A 95 -5.82 1.00 -10.24
C ASP A 95 -5.65 -0.53 -10.29
N GLY A 96 -5.23 -1.12 -9.16
CA GLY A 96 -5.05 -2.57 -8.98
C GLY A 96 -3.74 -3.14 -9.56
N ARG A 97 -2.92 -2.31 -10.22
CA ARG A 97 -1.61 -2.70 -10.73
C ARG A 97 -0.52 -2.32 -9.76
N ILE A 98 0.41 -3.24 -9.47
CA ILE A 98 1.58 -2.91 -8.66
C ILE A 98 2.37 -1.79 -9.36
N SER A 99 2.67 -0.73 -8.61
CA SER A 99 3.41 0.43 -9.10
C SER A 99 4.72 0.62 -8.35
N GLY A 100 4.85 0.14 -7.12
CA GLY A 100 6.10 0.26 -6.35
C GLY A 100 6.12 -0.68 -5.16
N SER A 101 7.30 -0.97 -4.63
CA SER A 101 7.44 -1.80 -3.45
C SER A 101 8.69 -1.46 -2.65
N LYS A 102 8.69 -1.80 -1.36
CA LYS A 102 9.86 -1.67 -0.51
C LYS A 102 9.84 -2.69 0.62
N TRP A 103 11.00 -3.29 0.86
CA TRP A 103 11.24 -4.11 2.05
C TRP A 103 11.90 -3.29 3.16
N PHE A 104 11.59 -3.63 4.40
CA PHE A 104 12.17 -3.01 5.59
C PHE A 104 12.07 -3.94 6.79
N ASP A 105 12.93 -3.72 7.78
CA ASP A 105 12.98 -4.50 9.01
C ASP A 105 12.01 -3.92 10.06
N GLN A 106 11.82 -4.65 11.16
CA GLN A 106 11.08 -4.16 12.35
C GLN A 106 11.63 -2.83 12.88
N ASN A 107 12.93 -2.58 12.69
CA ASN A 107 13.60 -1.37 13.17
C ASN A 107 13.55 -0.21 12.16
N GLY A 108 12.83 -0.37 11.05
CA GLY A 108 12.72 0.63 10.00
C GLY A 108 13.68 0.41 8.83
N PRO A 109 14.03 1.47 8.09
CA PRO A 109 14.04 2.88 8.51
C PRO A 109 12.65 3.52 8.64
N TRP A 110 12.52 4.48 9.55
CA TRP A 110 11.30 5.30 9.72
C TRP A 110 11.60 6.77 9.41
N PRO A 111 10.86 7.43 8.50
CA PRO A 111 9.85 6.82 7.63
C PRO A 111 10.45 5.92 6.55
N THR A 112 9.72 4.87 6.19
CA THR A 112 9.97 4.11 4.96
C THR A 112 9.27 4.84 3.82
N ILE A 113 10.05 5.42 2.90
CA ILE A 113 9.54 6.12 1.71
C ILE A 113 9.50 5.21 0.48
N ILE A 114 8.39 5.27 -0.27
CA ILE A 114 8.26 4.70 -1.62
C ILE A 114 7.90 5.84 -2.58
N ASP A 115 8.80 6.17 -3.49
CA ASP A 115 8.68 7.26 -4.48
C ASP A 115 9.06 6.83 -5.90
N ILE A 116 9.72 5.68 -6.03
CA ILE A 116 10.14 5.06 -7.28
C ILE A 116 9.13 3.98 -7.71
N SER A 117 8.84 3.96 -9.01
CA SER A 117 7.99 2.98 -9.69
C SER A 117 8.78 1.72 -10.05
N ILE A 118 8.09 0.61 -10.28
CA ILE A 118 8.68 -0.58 -10.92
C ILE A 118 8.85 -0.42 -12.44
N ASP A 119 8.22 0.60 -13.03
CA ASP A 119 8.31 0.90 -14.45
C ASP A 119 9.63 1.62 -14.78
N LEU A 120 10.23 1.29 -15.92
CA LEU A 120 11.41 1.93 -16.46
C LEU A 120 11.03 2.94 -17.55
N ASP A 121 11.76 4.05 -17.61
CA ASP A 121 11.68 4.99 -18.71
C ASP A 121 12.42 4.48 -19.97
N LYS A 122 12.46 5.31 -21.02
CA LYS A 122 13.14 4.96 -22.29
C LYS A 122 14.66 4.85 -22.15
N GLN A 123 15.21 5.37 -21.06
CA GLN A 123 16.63 5.38 -20.74
C GLN A 123 17.01 4.20 -19.84
N GLY A 124 16.02 3.42 -19.35
CA GLY A 124 16.23 2.30 -18.44
C GLY A 124 16.34 2.73 -16.98
N GLU A 125 15.94 3.96 -16.65
CA GLU A 125 15.89 4.47 -15.27
C GLU A 125 14.49 4.27 -14.71
N PHE A 126 14.40 3.99 -13.40
CA PHE A 126 13.09 3.83 -12.78
C PHE A 126 12.31 5.15 -12.74
N GLU A 127 11.05 5.10 -13.14
CA GLU A 127 10.16 6.26 -13.09
C GLU A 127 9.73 6.58 -11.65
N LYS A 128 9.15 7.77 -11.42
CA LYS A 128 8.45 8.07 -10.16
C LYS A 128 7.07 7.41 -10.14
N LEU A 129 6.51 7.20 -8.96
CA LEU A 129 5.09 6.82 -8.82
C LEU A 129 4.18 7.91 -9.43
N LYS A 130 3.17 7.49 -10.20
CA LYS A 130 2.29 8.38 -10.98
C LYS A 130 0.85 8.31 -10.48
N PHE A 131 0.25 9.47 -10.23
CA PHE A 131 -1.11 9.58 -9.73
C PHE A 131 -2.13 9.05 -10.77
N PRO A 132 -3.17 8.29 -10.36
CA PRO A 132 -4.13 7.70 -11.29
C PRO A 132 -4.95 8.75 -12.03
N THR A 133 -5.52 8.33 -13.17
CA THR A 133 -6.53 9.11 -13.89
C THR A 133 -7.82 9.18 -13.06
N PHE A 134 -8.52 10.32 -13.13
CA PHE A 134 -9.86 10.39 -12.56
C PHE A 134 -10.84 9.60 -13.41
N HIS A 135 -11.35 8.50 -12.85
CA HIS A 135 -12.42 7.71 -13.44
C HIS A 135 -13.77 8.35 -13.07
N LYS A 136 -14.30 9.21 -13.95
CA LYS A 136 -15.55 9.95 -13.72
C LYS A 136 -16.74 9.01 -13.50
N GLU A 137 -16.66 7.80 -14.03
CA GLU A 137 -17.67 6.76 -13.91
C GLU A 137 -17.86 6.32 -12.45
N LEU A 138 -16.83 6.49 -11.61
CA LEU A 138 -16.93 6.22 -10.17
C LEU A 138 -17.93 7.16 -9.47
N LEU A 139 -18.25 8.33 -10.04
CA LEU A 139 -19.25 9.24 -9.48
C LEU A 139 -20.69 8.73 -9.68
N SER A 140 -20.93 7.90 -10.69
CA SER A 140 -22.26 7.36 -10.99
C SER A 140 -22.47 5.95 -10.44
N GLN A 141 -21.47 5.38 -9.75
CA GLN A 141 -21.62 4.07 -9.12
C GLN A 141 -22.55 4.14 -7.90
N SER A 142 -23.54 3.25 -7.87
CA SER A 142 -24.51 3.12 -6.78
C SER A 142 -24.04 2.21 -5.64
N TYR A 143 -22.90 1.54 -5.80
CA TYR A 143 -22.29 0.69 -4.80
C TYR A 143 -20.85 1.13 -4.56
N TRP A 144 -20.37 0.93 -3.34
CA TRP A 144 -18.99 1.20 -2.95
C TRP A 144 -18.47 -0.02 -2.18
N ASN A 145 -17.29 -0.53 -2.55
CA ASN A 145 -16.65 -1.64 -1.86
C ASN A 145 -15.20 -1.26 -1.49
N ALA A 146 -14.79 -1.49 -0.24
CA ALA A 146 -13.41 -1.24 0.20
C ALA A 146 -12.36 -2.07 -0.56
N GLY A 147 -12.77 -3.21 -1.12
CA GLY A 147 -11.94 -4.08 -1.96
C GLY A 147 -11.71 -3.57 -3.38
N ASP A 148 -12.51 -2.63 -3.91
CA ASP A 148 -12.36 -2.16 -5.30
C ASP A 148 -11.00 -1.48 -5.53
N ASP A 149 -10.45 -1.61 -6.73
CA ASP A 149 -9.13 -1.09 -7.10
C ASP A 149 -9.17 0.22 -7.91
N LEU A 150 -10.20 0.39 -8.74
CA LEU A 150 -10.27 1.47 -9.72
C LEU A 150 -10.34 2.85 -9.04
N GLY A 151 -9.50 3.78 -9.51
CA GLY A 151 -9.38 5.15 -8.99
C GLY A 151 -8.74 5.27 -7.62
N ARG A 152 -7.98 4.26 -7.21
CA ARG A 152 -7.39 4.19 -5.87
C ARG A 152 -5.90 3.95 -5.92
N ILE A 153 -5.22 4.59 -4.98
CA ILE A 153 -3.85 4.28 -4.58
C ILE A 153 -3.97 3.39 -3.34
N LYS A 154 -3.51 2.15 -3.43
CA LYS A 154 -3.50 1.22 -2.30
C LYS A 154 -2.07 0.94 -1.86
N LEU A 155 -1.85 0.91 -0.55
CA LEU A 155 -0.64 0.38 0.05
C LEU A 155 -1.00 -0.87 0.85
N VAL A 156 -0.39 -2.01 0.54
CA VAL A 156 -0.52 -3.23 1.34
C VAL A 156 0.79 -3.47 2.09
N ILE A 157 0.70 -3.64 3.41
CA ILE A 157 1.83 -4.04 4.25
C ILE A 157 1.69 -5.52 4.57
N ALA A 158 2.75 -6.29 4.35
CA ALA A 158 2.83 -7.71 4.59
C ALA A 158 4.07 -8.06 5.43
N GLU A 159 4.01 -9.20 6.11
CA GLU A 159 5.15 -9.84 6.76
C GLU A 159 5.52 -11.13 6.03
N GLY A 160 6.79 -11.48 6.12
CA GLY A 160 7.33 -12.67 5.49
C GLY A 160 8.79 -12.88 5.83
N PHE A 161 9.42 -13.77 5.09
CA PHE A 161 10.82 -14.14 5.29
C PHE A 161 11.68 -13.62 4.15
N SER A 162 12.83 -13.05 4.46
CA SER A 162 13.84 -12.83 3.44
C SER A 162 14.39 -14.17 2.94
N ARG A 163 14.80 -14.20 1.69
CA ARG A 163 15.39 -15.37 1.04
C ARG A 163 16.69 -14.93 0.38
N ASP A 164 17.70 -15.79 0.47
CA ASP A 164 19.00 -15.56 -0.18
C ASP A 164 18.91 -15.66 -1.72
N ASN A 165 17.76 -16.09 -2.24
CA ASN A 165 17.50 -16.18 -3.67
C ASN A 165 17.20 -14.79 -4.25
N LEU A 166 18.13 -14.28 -5.06
CA LEU A 166 17.99 -12.99 -5.76
C LEU A 166 16.75 -12.91 -6.67
N THR A 167 16.23 -14.03 -7.17
CA THR A 167 15.02 -14.06 -8.00
C THR A 167 13.74 -13.93 -7.18
N TYR A 168 13.74 -14.43 -5.94
CA TYR A 168 12.60 -14.36 -5.03
C TYR A 168 13.09 -13.98 -3.63
N PRO A 169 13.52 -12.72 -3.44
CA PRO A 169 14.22 -12.30 -2.22
C PRO A 169 13.29 -12.24 -0.99
N PHE A 170 11.98 -12.41 -1.19
CA PHE A 170 10.99 -12.32 -0.14
C PHE A 170 9.88 -13.37 -0.33
N GLU A 171 9.69 -14.21 0.68
CA GLU A 171 8.55 -15.12 0.78
C GLU A 171 7.49 -14.47 1.67
N ARG A 172 6.45 -13.93 1.04
CA ARG A 172 5.31 -13.32 1.73
C ARG A 172 4.48 -14.39 2.41
N VAL A 173 4.19 -14.17 3.69
CA VAL A 173 3.39 -15.10 4.48
C VAL A 173 1.99 -14.56 4.74
N LYS A 174 1.88 -13.26 5.06
CA LYS A 174 0.60 -12.68 5.47
C LYS A 174 0.53 -11.19 5.18
N ASN A 175 -0.57 -10.75 4.58
CA ASN A 175 -0.93 -9.33 4.52
C ASN A 175 -1.48 -8.88 5.88
N ILE A 176 -0.94 -7.77 6.40
CA ILE A 176 -1.25 -7.23 7.74
C ILE A 176 -2.38 -6.21 7.64
N VAL A 177 -2.25 -5.26 6.71
CA VAL A 177 -3.18 -4.14 6.54
C VAL A 177 -3.09 -3.58 5.12
N SER A 178 -4.21 -3.10 4.60
CA SER A 178 -4.29 -2.28 3.39
C SER A 178 -4.70 -0.84 3.73
N PHE A 179 -4.06 0.13 3.08
CA PHE A 179 -4.41 1.55 3.11
C PHE A 179 -4.84 1.97 1.71
N SER A 180 -6.12 2.25 1.52
CA SER A 180 -6.73 2.55 0.23
C SER A 180 -7.17 4.02 0.17
N PHE A 181 -6.44 4.83 -0.58
CA PHE A 181 -6.73 6.23 -0.82
C PHE A 181 -7.52 6.38 -2.13
N GLN A 182 -8.79 6.76 -2.02
CA GLN A 182 -9.61 7.11 -3.16
C GLN A 182 -9.40 8.58 -3.51
N HIS A 183 -8.99 8.84 -4.74
CA HIS A 183 -8.87 10.22 -5.18
C HIS A 183 -10.27 10.82 -5.39
N ALA A 184 -10.51 11.99 -4.80
CA ALA A 184 -11.73 12.75 -5.02
C ALA A 184 -11.46 13.87 -6.04
N PRO A 185 -12.43 14.19 -6.92
CA PRO A 185 -12.28 15.28 -7.86
C PRO A 185 -12.02 16.59 -7.11
N LEU A 186 -11.12 17.40 -7.65
CA LEU A 186 -10.96 18.79 -7.22
C LEU A 186 -12.28 19.51 -7.49
N GLY A 187 -13.03 19.82 -6.45
CA GLY A 187 -14.14 20.75 -6.55
C GLY A 187 -13.58 22.10 -6.98
N LYS A 188 -13.67 22.42 -8.28
CA LYS A 188 -13.70 23.82 -8.66
C LYS A 188 -15.06 24.32 -8.19
N SER A 189 -15.10 24.89 -6.99
CA SER A 189 -16.08 25.94 -6.73
C SER A 189 -15.75 27.06 -7.70
N SER A 190 -16.39 27.02 -8.87
CA SER A 190 -16.53 28.16 -9.77
C SER A 190 -17.32 29.26 -9.08
#